data_AF-A0A960U1N2-F1
#
_entry.id   AF-A0A960U1N2-F1
#
_cell.length_a   1.000
_cell.length_b   1.000
_cell.length_c   1.000
_cell.angle_alpha   90.00
_cell.angle_beta   90.00
_cell.angle_gamma   90.00
#
_symmetry.space_group_name_H-M   'P 1'
#
loop_
_entity.id
_entity.type
_entity.pdbx_description
1 polymer ?
#
loop_
_entity_poly.entity_id
_entity_poly.type
_entity_poly.pdbx_seq_one_letter_code
_entity_poly.pdbx_strand_id
1 'polypeptide(L)'
;ALAGLAPYARDSGQWQGRRFISGGRAELRRGVYMAAVSASQHNPVLREFYRRLTEAGKPPKLALTAVMRRLLVILNAIVRDGQIRQLRPQNT
;
A
#
# COMPACT_ATOMS: atom_id res chain seq x y z
N ALA A 1 8.81 -8.90 -7.55
CA ALA A 1 7.89 -7.91 -6.94
C ALA A 1 8.34 -7.58 -5.50
N LEU A 2 8.45 -6.29 -5.14
CA LEU A 2 9.02 -5.84 -3.85
C LEU A 2 8.20 -6.27 -2.61
N ALA A 3 6.87 -6.20 -2.66
CA ALA A 3 5.98 -6.57 -1.54
C ALA A 3 4.74 -7.42 -1.93
N GLY A 4 4.64 -7.83 -3.21
CA GLY A 4 3.52 -8.67 -3.67
C GLY A 4 2.13 -8.01 -3.58
N LEU A 5 2.02 -6.70 -3.81
CA LEU A 5 0.76 -5.95 -3.75
C LEU A 5 -0.01 -5.88 -5.08
N ALA A 6 0.46 -6.57 -6.12
CA ALA A 6 -0.29 -6.69 -7.37
C ALA A 6 -1.43 -7.70 -7.14
N PRO A 7 -2.71 -7.34 -7.40
CA PRO A 7 -3.80 -8.30 -7.34
C PRO A 7 -3.63 -9.35 -8.45
N TYR A 8 -3.54 -10.62 -8.10
CA TYR A 8 -3.57 -11.70 -9.09
C TYR A 8 -5.00 -11.93 -9.56
N ALA A 9 -5.18 -12.02 -10.87
CA ALA A 9 -6.42 -12.52 -11.48
C ALA A 9 -6.51 -14.03 -11.20
N ARG A 10 -7.65 -14.47 -10.66
CA ARG A 10 -7.95 -15.90 -10.46
C ARG A 10 -9.14 -16.22 -11.34
N ASP A 11 -8.92 -16.12 -12.65
CA ASP A 11 -9.97 -16.30 -13.64
C ASP A 11 -9.81 -17.68 -14.27
N SER A 12 -10.90 -18.45 -14.39
CA SER A 12 -10.91 -19.75 -15.08
C SER A 12 -12.13 -19.82 -15.99
N GLY A 13 -11.91 -19.85 -17.30
CA GLY A 13 -13.00 -19.82 -18.28
C GLY A 13 -13.88 -18.57 -18.10
N GLN A 14 -15.18 -18.77 -17.81
CA GLN A 14 -16.14 -17.68 -17.56
C GLN A 14 -16.16 -17.16 -16.11
N TRP A 15 -15.43 -17.79 -15.19
CA TRP A 15 -15.42 -17.37 -13.78
C TRP A 15 -14.42 -16.25 -13.55
N GLN A 16 -14.91 -15.08 -13.10
CA GLN A 16 -14.08 -13.99 -12.61
C GLN A 16 -13.97 -14.07 -11.09
N GLY A 17 -12.83 -14.58 -10.62
CA GLY A 17 -12.56 -14.76 -9.19
C GLY A 17 -12.22 -13.46 -8.48
N ARG A 18 -12.37 -13.45 -7.15
CA ARG A 18 -11.91 -12.33 -6.32
C ARG A 18 -10.39 -12.21 -6.42
N ARG A 19 -9.89 -11.02 -6.73
CA ARG A 19 -8.44 -10.76 -6.85
C ARG A 19 -7.80 -10.67 -5.46
N PHE A 20 -6.68 -11.36 -5.27
CA PHE A 20 -5.93 -11.36 -4.02
C PHE A 20 -4.48 -10.93 -4.25
N ILE A 21 -3.87 -10.31 -3.24
CA ILE A 21 -2.43 -10.04 -3.21
C ILE A 21 -1.71 -11.26 -2.63
N SER A 22 -0.63 -11.71 -3.26
CA SER A 22 0.15 -12.89 -2.84
C SER A 22 1.64 -12.77 -3.24
N GLY A 23 2.50 -13.63 -2.70
CA GLY A 23 3.94 -13.62 -2.97
C GLY A 23 4.69 -12.38 -2.43
N GLY A 24 5.95 -12.20 -2.81
CA GLY A 24 6.80 -11.09 -2.34
C GLY A 24 7.24 -11.18 -0.87
N ARG A 25 7.80 -10.09 -0.32
CA ARG A 25 8.31 -10.03 1.07
C ARG A 25 7.16 -9.85 2.07
N ALA A 26 6.78 -10.93 2.75
CA ALA A 26 5.66 -10.93 3.71
C ALA A 26 5.83 -9.93 4.86
N GLU A 27 7.04 -9.80 5.41
CA GLU A 27 7.34 -8.83 6.48
C GLU A 27 7.13 -7.39 6.01
N LEU A 28 7.63 -7.06 4.82
CA LEU A 28 7.45 -5.74 4.25
C LEU A 28 5.96 -5.44 4.02
N ARG A 29 5.19 -6.43 3.54
CA ARG A 29 3.74 -6.28 3.37
C ARG A 29 3.04 -6.01 4.71
N ARG A 30 3.41 -6.71 5.79
CA ARG A 30 2.87 -6.49 7.14
C ARG A 30 3.21 -5.08 7.65
N GLY A 31 4.47 -4.67 7.55
CA GLY A 31 4.90 -3.34 8.01
C GLY A 31 4.20 -2.22 7.24
N VAL A 32 4.11 -2.34 5.92
CA VAL A 32 3.42 -1.35 5.06
C VAL A 32 1.92 -1.35 5.30
N TYR A 33 1.32 -2.48 5.69
CA TYR A 33 -0.10 -2.53 6.06
C TYR A 33 -0.37 -1.68 7.31
N MET A 34 0.45 -1.84 8.36
CA MET A 34 0.32 -1.01 9.57
C MET A 34 0.60 0.47 9.28
N ALA A 35 1.57 0.77 8.43
CA ALA A 35 1.82 2.13 7.96
C ALA A 35 0.61 2.70 7.19
N ALA A 36 -0.04 1.89 6.34
CA ALA A 36 -1.23 2.31 5.59
C ALA A 36 -2.43 2.59 6.50
N VAL A 37 -2.63 1.79 7.55
CA VAL A 37 -3.68 2.02 8.56
C VAL A 37 -3.46 3.34 9.31
N SER A 38 -2.22 3.62 9.73
CA SER A 38 -1.89 4.90 10.37
C SER A 38 -2.05 6.07 9.41
N ALA A 39 -1.54 5.91 8.18
CA ALA A 39 -1.62 6.95 7.15
C ALA A 39 -3.05 7.27 6.72
N SER A 40 -3.95 6.29 6.66
CA SER A 40 -5.35 6.52 6.35
C SER A 40 -6.10 7.33 7.42
N GLN A 41 -5.57 7.41 8.63
CA GLN A 41 -6.16 8.16 9.74
C GLN A 41 -5.55 9.55 9.89
N HIS A 42 -4.21 9.64 9.87
CA HIS A 42 -3.49 10.86 10.24
C HIS A 42 -3.00 11.69 9.04
N ASN A 43 -2.77 11.08 7.88
CA ASN A 43 -2.25 11.81 6.72
C ASN A 43 -3.43 12.32 5.86
N PRO A 44 -3.63 13.64 5.71
CA PRO A 44 -4.80 14.18 5.00
C PRO A 44 -4.88 13.75 3.53
N VAL A 45 -3.74 13.60 2.85
CA VAL A 45 -3.70 13.19 1.42
C VAL A 45 -4.10 11.73 1.26
N LEU A 46 -3.59 10.86 2.13
CA LEU A 46 -3.87 9.42 2.06
C LEU A 46 -5.23 9.07 2.66
N ARG A 47 -5.69 9.83 3.66
CA ARG A 47 -7.05 9.75 4.21
C ARG A 47 -8.08 10.10 3.15
N GLU A 48 -7.88 11.20 2.43
CA GLU A 48 -8.76 11.59 1.32
C GLU A 48 -8.83 10.51 0.24
N PHE A 49 -7.68 9.97 -0.14
CA PHE A 49 -7.60 8.88 -1.12
C PHE A 49 -8.33 7.61 -0.65
N TYR A 50 -8.14 7.23 0.62
CA TYR A 50 -8.86 6.11 1.22
C TYR A 50 -10.36 6.37 1.23
N ARG A 51 -10.80 7.56 1.64
CA ARG A 51 -12.21 7.94 1.72
C ARG A 51 -12.89 7.87 0.36
N ARG A 52 -12.28 8.43 -0.68
CA ARG A 52 -12.80 8.36 -2.07
C ARG A 52 -13.02 6.92 -2.53
N LEU A 53 -12.12 6.00 -2.18
CA LEU A 53 -12.26 4.59 -2.55
C LEU A 53 -13.39 3.91 -1.77
N THR A 54 -13.54 4.20 -0.48
CA THR A 54 -14.64 3.66 0.32
C THR A 54 -15.99 4.23 -0.08
N GLU A 55 -16.07 5.53 -0.40
CA GLU A 55 -17.27 6.21 -0.92
C GLU A 55 -17.69 5.63 -2.29
N ALA A 56 -16.72 5.24 -3.13
CA ALA A 56 -16.95 4.52 -4.38
C ALA A 56 -17.37 3.04 -4.18
N GLY A 57 -17.74 2.63 -2.96
CA GLY A 57 -18.22 1.29 -2.63
C GLY A 57 -17.13 0.21 -2.60
N LYS A 58 -15.84 0.57 -2.61
CA LYS A 58 -14.78 -0.43 -2.52
C LYS A 58 -14.65 -0.96 -1.09
N PRO A 59 -14.45 -2.28 -0.90
CA PRO A 59 -14.23 -2.84 0.43
C PRO A 59 -13.06 -2.16 1.16
N PRO A 60 -13.15 -1.87 2.46
CA PRO A 60 -12.09 -1.21 3.24
C PRO A 60 -10.71 -1.86 3.09
N LYS A 61 -10.64 -3.20 3.06
CA LYS A 61 -9.38 -3.94 2.86
C LYS A 61 -8.74 -3.68 1.49
N LEU A 62 -9.55 -3.48 0.45
CA LEU A 62 -9.06 -3.15 -0.89
C LEU A 62 -8.56 -1.71 -0.93
N ALA A 63 -9.29 -0.79 -0.29
CA ALA A 63 -8.87 0.60 -0.16
C ALA A 63 -7.53 0.72 0.59
N LEU A 64 -7.34 -0.01 1.69
CA LEU A 64 -6.04 -0.09 2.39
C LEU A 64 -4.94 -0.66 1.50
N THR A 65 -5.21 -1.69 0.70
CA THR A 65 -4.23 -2.23 -0.25
C THR A 65 -3.80 -1.20 -1.31
N ALA A 66 -4.72 -0.35 -1.75
CA ALA A 66 -4.40 0.76 -2.66
C ALA A 66 -3.53 1.83 -1.98
N VAL A 67 -3.83 2.17 -0.71
CA VAL A 67 -2.99 3.07 0.11
C VAL A 67 -1.59 2.49 0.28
N MET A 68 -1.45 1.20 0.59
CA MET A 68 -0.16 0.51 0.68
C MET A 68 0.65 0.63 -0.62
N ARG A 69 0.00 0.46 -1.78
CA ARG A 69 0.66 0.61 -3.08
C ARG A 69 1.15 2.05 -3.29
N ARG A 70 0.34 3.04 -2.93
CA ARG A 70 0.72 4.46 -3.03
C ARG A 70 1.90 4.80 -2.11
N LEU A 71 1.90 4.28 -0.88
CA LEU A 71 3.03 4.40 0.05
C LEU A 71 4.31 3.81 -0.52
N LEU A 72 4.26 2.60 -1.10
CA LEU A 72 5.44 1.99 -1.71
C LEU A 72 5.98 2.79 -2.90
N VAL A 73 5.12 3.39 -3.71
CA VAL A 73 5.55 4.25 -4.83
C VAL A 73 6.27 5.49 -4.30
N ILE A 74 5.74 6.12 -3.24
CA ILE A 74 6.36 7.28 -2.59
C ILE A 74 7.72 6.89 -1.99
N LEU A 75 7.76 5.80 -1.22
CA LEU A 75 9.01 5.31 -0.61
C LEU A 75 10.05 4.96 -1.67
N ASN A 76 9.65 4.30 -2.77
CA ASN A 76 10.55 3.97 -3.86
C ASN A 76 11.06 5.23 -4.59
N ALA A 77 10.23 6.27 -4.75
CA ALA A 77 10.66 7.56 -5.28
C ALA A 77 11.70 8.21 -4.36
N ILE A 78 11.44 8.27 -3.04
CA ILE A 78 12.38 8.81 -2.04
C ILE A 78 13.73 8.07 -2.08
N VAL A 79 13.69 6.74 -2.19
CA VAL A 79 14.90 5.89 -2.26
C VAL A 79 15.67 6.16 -3.54
N ARG A 80 14.98 6.20 -4.69
CA ARG A 80 15.60 6.47 -6.00
C ARG A 80 16.20 7.86 -6.06
N ASP A 81 15.53 8.85 -5.49
CA ASP A 81 15.92 10.27 -5.53
C ASP A 81 17.00 10.59 -4.45
N GLY A 82 17.51 9.57 -3.75
CA GLY A 82 18.63 9.68 -2.82
C GLY A 82 18.32 10.43 -1.51
N GLN A 83 17.04 10.73 -1.25
CA GLN A 83 16.59 11.55 -0.12
C GLN A 83 16.55 10.80 1.23
N ILE A 84 17.05 9.55 1.29
CA ILE A 84 17.14 8.75 2.53
C ILE A 84 18.07 9.41 3.58
N ARG A 85 18.89 10.39 3.18
CA ARG A 85 19.97 10.97 4.00
C ARG A 85 19.52 11.70 5.27
N GLN A 86 18.24 12.02 5.47
CA GLN A 86 17.77 12.83 6.62
C GLN A 86 17.15 12.04 7.79
N LEU A 87 17.09 10.70 7.74
CA LEU A 87 16.49 9.89 8.82
C LEU A 87 17.53 9.25 9.76
N ARG A 88 18.73 9.81 9.87
CA ARG A 88 19.64 9.45 10.97
C ARG A 88 19.10 10.12 12.24
N PRO A 89 18.79 9.39 13.32
CA PRO A 89 18.45 10.03 14.58
C PRO A 89 19.65 10.87 15.03
N GLN A 90 19.46 12.19 15.08
CA GLN A 90 20.33 13.15 15.74
C GLN A 90 20.10 13.03 17.26
N ASN A 91 20.45 11.89 17.86
CA ASN A 91 20.46 11.75 19.32
C ASN A 91 21.90 11.48 19.75
N THR A 92 22.59 12.59 20.06
CA THR A 92 23.67 12.62 21.06
C THR A 92 23.02 12.91 22.40
#